data_AF-A0A517U2U4-F1
#
_entry.id   AF-A0A517U2U4-F1
#
_cell.length_a   1.000
_cell.length_b   1.000
_cell.length_c   1.000
_cell.angle_alpha   90.00
_cell.angle_beta   90.00
_cell.angle_gamma   90.00
#
_symmetry.space_group_name_H-M   'P 1'
#
loop_
_entity.id
_entity.type
_entity.pdbx_description
1 polymer ?
#
loop_
_entity_poly.entity_id
_entity_poly.type
_entity_poly.pdbx_seq_one_letter_code
_entity_poly.pdbx_strand_id
1 'polypeptide(L)'
;MSLVRRCAHLAAPVSTSLRSLAAIAVFTALAAGAAPRAAIAQTGYVAAIAYSQSTGKIGHTARQARTEDAAKSLAMRACNQPDAKVFMWAQDQWVAVATAEGLTGAAGFGRGGTADEAQHKALAECERRAHGAPCRVELCIHSAGSRARQLRKLEGDPALVAARKAGYVAAIAYSPKTGKIGSTAGNARSKKEAQEIALKQCAAPDAKVFMWGPEWVAIATVDGRPGIAGFAPGATREIAERAALEQAEKLGRGAKCQVALAIHAAGDPKANPAAGAEQKPTTSTVSTTAPAPVSP
;
A
#
# COMPACT_ATOMS: atom_id res chain seq x y z
N MET A 1 24.97 -16.41 -40.04
CA MET A 1 24.99 -17.77 -39.43
C MET A 1 24.01 -17.76 -38.27
N SER A 2 22.84 -18.37 -38.49
CA SER A 2 21.65 -18.29 -37.64
C SER A 2 21.57 -19.50 -36.71
N LEU A 3 21.58 -19.28 -35.40
CA LEU A 3 21.45 -20.34 -34.38
C LEU A 3 20.00 -20.40 -33.89
N VAL A 4 19.26 -21.33 -34.46
CA VAL A 4 17.92 -21.74 -34.04
C VAL A 4 18.03 -22.57 -32.77
N ARG A 5 17.56 -22.05 -31.63
CA ARG A 5 17.36 -22.85 -30.40
C ARG A 5 15.90 -23.31 -30.32
N ARG A 6 15.70 -24.62 -30.47
CA ARG A 6 14.46 -25.33 -30.17
C ARG A 6 14.41 -25.61 -28.67
N CYS A 7 13.39 -25.12 -27.96
CA CYS A 7 13.07 -25.57 -26.61
C CYS A 7 11.95 -26.62 -26.69
N ALA A 8 12.24 -27.82 -26.21
CA ALA A 8 11.33 -28.94 -26.12
C ALA A 8 10.28 -28.68 -25.02
N HIS A 9 9.01 -28.86 -25.36
CA HIS A 9 7.90 -28.94 -24.41
C HIS A 9 7.88 -30.34 -23.78
N LEU A 10 8.11 -30.43 -22.47
CA LEU A 10 7.79 -31.61 -21.67
C LEU A 10 6.31 -31.54 -21.27
N ALA A 11 5.47 -32.33 -21.93
CA ALA A 11 4.10 -32.61 -21.53
C ALA A 11 4.11 -33.74 -20.49
N ALA A 12 3.51 -33.50 -19.32
CA ALA A 12 3.25 -34.54 -18.33
C ALA A 12 1.84 -35.13 -18.52
N PRO A 13 1.66 -36.46 -18.43
CA PRO A 13 0.34 -37.08 -18.48
C PRO A 13 -0.37 -36.96 -17.13
N VAL A 14 -1.54 -36.34 -17.11
CA VAL A 14 -2.45 -36.37 -15.96
C VAL A 14 -3.24 -37.67 -16.02
N SER A 15 -2.97 -38.52 -15.04
CA SER A 15 -3.59 -39.82 -14.82
C SER A 15 -5.07 -39.68 -14.46
N THR A 16 -5.94 -40.19 -15.33
CA THR A 16 -7.38 -40.35 -15.12
C THR A 16 -7.64 -41.54 -14.21
N SER A 17 -7.98 -41.28 -12.95
CA SER A 17 -8.50 -42.34 -12.05
C SER A 17 -10.03 -42.33 -12.08
N LEU A 18 -10.57 -43.18 -12.96
CA LEU A 18 -11.93 -43.68 -12.98
C LEU A 18 -12.18 -44.53 -11.72
N ARG A 19 -13.08 -44.13 -10.82
CA ARG A 19 -13.78 -45.04 -9.89
C ARG A 19 -15.22 -44.60 -9.67
N SER A 20 -16.09 -45.34 -10.35
CA SER A 20 -17.43 -45.81 -9.99
C SER A 20 -18.03 -45.35 -8.64
N LEU A 21 -19.28 -44.90 -8.66
CA LEU A 21 -20.44 -45.69 -8.22
C LEU A 21 -21.72 -44.88 -8.42
N ALA A 22 -22.63 -45.44 -9.20
CA ALA A 22 -24.00 -44.99 -9.33
C ALA A 22 -24.74 -45.24 -8.00
N ALA A 23 -25.31 -44.17 -7.43
CA ALA A 23 -26.35 -44.26 -6.42
C ALA A 23 -27.54 -43.44 -6.93
N ILE A 24 -28.54 -44.16 -7.46
CA ILE A 24 -29.84 -43.61 -7.84
C ILE A 24 -30.58 -43.30 -6.55
N ALA A 25 -30.57 -42.04 -6.14
CA ALA A 25 -31.42 -41.53 -5.07
C ALA A 25 -32.74 -41.03 -5.67
N VAL A 26 -33.81 -41.79 -5.43
CA VAL A 26 -35.19 -41.38 -5.69
C VAL A 26 -35.53 -40.24 -4.73
N PHE A 27 -35.43 -39.00 -5.21
CA PHE A 27 -35.90 -37.84 -4.46
C PHE A 27 -37.40 -37.65 -4.72
N THR A 28 -38.19 -38.00 -3.72
CA THR A 28 -39.60 -37.63 -3.59
C THR A 28 -39.73 -36.10 -3.54
N ALA A 29 -40.40 -35.53 -4.54
CA ALA A 29 -40.69 -34.11 -4.65
C ALA A 29 -41.73 -33.70 -3.59
N LEU A 30 -41.26 -33.20 -2.44
CA LEU A 30 -42.09 -32.48 -1.49
C LEU A 30 -42.20 -31.02 -1.98
N ALA A 31 -43.27 -30.71 -2.72
CA ALA A 31 -43.60 -29.36 -3.15
C ALA A 31 -44.04 -28.51 -1.93
N ALA A 32 -43.08 -28.00 -1.16
CA ALA A 32 -43.34 -26.96 -0.18
C ALA A 32 -43.67 -25.67 -0.92
N GLY A 33 -44.94 -25.26 -0.86
CA GLY A 33 -45.43 -24.00 -1.42
C GLY A 33 -44.67 -22.82 -0.85
N ALA A 34 -43.67 -22.34 -1.58
CA ALA A 34 -43.07 -21.04 -1.32
C ALA A 34 -44.12 -19.98 -1.62
N ALA A 35 -44.79 -19.48 -0.58
CA ALA A 35 -45.61 -18.29 -0.70
C ALA A 35 -44.77 -17.20 -1.38
N PRO A 36 -45.30 -16.52 -2.41
CA PRO A 36 -44.58 -15.44 -3.06
C PRO A 36 -44.24 -14.40 -1.99
N ARG A 37 -42.96 -14.31 -1.63
CA ARG A 37 -42.45 -13.18 -0.85
C ARG A 37 -42.79 -11.96 -1.68
N ALA A 38 -43.80 -11.22 -1.24
CA ALA A 38 -44.17 -9.94 -1.82
C ALA A 38 -42.88 -9.13 -1.97
N ALA A 39 -42.47 -8.93 -3.22
CA ALA A 39 -41.32 -8.12 -3.54
C ALA A 39 -41.62 -6.72 -3.01
N ILE A 40 -41.07 -6.39 -1.84
CA ILE A 40 -41.10 -5.02 -1.32
C ILE A 40 -40.44 -4.20 -2.41
N ALA A 41 -41.23 -3.41 -3.12
CA ALA A 41 -40.74 -2.55 -4.18
C ALA A 41 -39.66 -1.66 -3.56
N GLN A 42 -38.40 -1.91 -3.91
CA GLN A 42 -37.30 -1.10 -3.43
C GLN A 42 -37.45 0.28 -4.07
N THR A 43 -38.08 1.20 -3.34
CA THR A 43 -38.30 2.58 -3.76
C THR A 43 -37.01 3.35 -3.56
N GLY A 44 -36.08 3.21 -4.51
CA GLY A 44 -34.86 4.01 -4.51
C GLY A 44 -33.87 3.57 -5.58
N TYR A 45 -32.99 4.49 -5.95
CA TYR A 45 -31.80 4.14 -6.72
C TYR A 45 -30.71 3.62 -5.78
N VAL A 46 -29.78 2.85 -6.35
CA VAL A 46 -28.59 2.36 -5.66
C VAL A 46 -27.36 3.01 -6.30
N ALA A 47 -26.51 3.61 -5.48
CA ALA A 47 -25.17 4.02 -5.90
C ALA A 47 -24.17 2.91 -5.61
N ALA A 48 -23.15 2.78 -6.46
CA ALA A 48 -22.01 1.91 -6.22
C ALA A 48 -20.72 2.55 -6.71
N ILE A 49 -19.61 2.22 -6.05
CA ILE A 49 -18.24 2.64 -6.37
C ILE A 49 -17.40 1.38 -6.58
N ALA A 50 -16.83 1.26 -7.78
CA ALA A 50 -15.79 0.31 -8.13
C ALA A 50 -14.43 1.00 -8.19
N TYR A 51 -13.39 0.33 -7.74
CA TYR A 51 -12.03 0.87 -7.69
C TYR A 51 -11.01 -0.18 -8.13
N SER A 52 -10.04 0.24 -8.95
CA SER A 52 -8.87 -0.55 -9.33
C SER A 52 -7.69 -0.14 -8.46
N GLN A 53 -7.20 -1.06 -7.64
CA GLN A 53 -6.09 -0.78 -6.73
C GLN A 53 -4.76 -0.61 -7.46
N SER A 54 -4.58 -1.22 -8.64
CA SER A 54 -3.34 -1.10 -9.41
C SER A 54 -3.26 0.17 -10.25
N THR A 55 -4.40 0.73 -10.68
CA THR A 55 -4.43 1.91 -11.55
C THR A 55 -4.99 3.17 -10.91
N GLY A 56 -5.66 3.05 -9.76
CA GLY A 56 -6.35 4.15 -9.10
C GLY A 56 -7.64 4.58 -9.80
N LYS A 57 -8.06 3.89 -10.88
CA LYS A 57 -9.29 4.26 -11.59
C LYS A 57 -10.54 3.96 -10.76
N ILE A 58 -11.48 4.91 -10.81
CA ILE A 58 -12.76 4.83 -10.10
C ILE A 58 -13.90 4.72 -11.12
N GLY A 59 -14.68 3.65 -11.02
CA GLY A 59 -15.97 3.52 -11.68
C GLY A 59 -17.10 3.78 -10.70
N HIS A 60 -18.20 4.37 -11.16
CA HIS A 60 -19.35 4.60 -10.30
C HIS A 60 -20.66 4.52 -11.07
N THR A 61 -21.76 4.41 -10.33
CA THR A 61 -23.11 4.56 -10.86
C THR A 61 -24.00 5.28 -9.86
N ALA A 62 -24.95 6.05 -10.37
CA ALA A 62 -26.05 6.67 -9.64
C ALA A 62 -27.22 6.90 -10.61
N ARG A 63 -28.47 6.86 -10.13
CA ARG A 63 -29.71 6.96 -10.93
C ARG A 63 -29.93 5.92 -12.04
N GLN A 64 -29.07 4.92 -12.19
CA GLN A 64 -29.17 3.94 -13.29
C GLN A 64 -29.64 2.55 -12.81
N ALA A 65 -29.50 2.24 -11.53
CA ALA A 65 -29.85 0.94 -10.97
C ALA A 65 -30.80 1.11 -9.78
N ARG A 66 -31.78 0.20 -9.69
CA ARG A 66 -32.69 0.06 -8.55
C ARG A 66 -32.37 -1.16 -7.69
N THR A 67 -31.39 -1.97 -8.10
CA THR A 67 -30.93 -3.14 -7.36
C THR A 67 -29.42 -3.04 -7.14
N GLU A 68 -28.95 -3.67 -6.06
CA GLU A 68 -27.52 -3.74 -5.71
C GLU A 68 -26.70 -4.37 -6.84
N ASP A 69 -27.12 -5.51 -7.38
CA ASP A 69 -26.35 -6.23 -8.41
C ASP A 69 -26.23 -5.43 -9.72
N ALA A 70 -27.31 -4.76 -10.14
CA ALA A 70 -27.26 -3.88 -11.30
C ALA A 70 -26.31 -2.70 -11.07
N ALA A 71 -26.32 -2.11 -9.86
CA ALA A 71 -25.42 -1.01 -9.52
C ALA A 71 -23.96 -1.46 -9.51
N LYS A 72 -23.65 -2.62 -8.91
CA LYS A 72 -22.32 -3.22 -8.91
C LYS A 72 -21.82 -3.47 -10.33
N SER A 73 -22.64 -4.08 -11.17
CA SER A 73 -22.29 -4.38 -12.57
C SER A 73 -22.02 -3.09 -13.37
N LEU A 74 -22.83 -2.06 -13.21
CA LEU A 74 -22.63 -0.76 -13.86
C LEU A 74 -21.34 -0.06 -13.38
N ALA A 75 -21.10 -0.02 -12.07
CA ALA A 75 -19.88 0.59 -11.53
C ALA A 75 -18.62 -0.13 -12.00
N MET A 76 -18.63 -1.47 -12.06
CA MET A 76 -17.52 -2.28 -12.60
C MET A 76 -17.25 -1.98 -14.07
N ARG A 77 -18.30 -1.94 -14.90
CA ARG A 77 -18.18 -1.55 -16.32
C ARG A 77 -17.65 -0.13 -16.49
N ALA A 78 -18.08 0.81 -15.64
CA ALA A 78 -17.57 2.18 -15.65
C ALA A 78 -16.09 2.28 -15.25
N CYS A 79 -15.61 1.43 -14.33
CA CYS A 79 -14.20 1.39 -13.94
C CYS A 79 -13.33 0.83 -15.08
N ASN A 80 -13.82 -0.23 -15.74
CA ASN A 80 -13.18 -0.88 -16.89
C ASN A 80 -11.71 -1.24 -16.65
N GLN A 81 -11.42 -1.87 -15.53
CA GLN A 81 -10.09 -2.41 -15.20
C GLN A 81 -10.21 -3.88 -14.77
N PRO A 82 -9.24 -4.73 -15.12
CA PRO A 82 -9.31 -6.17 -14.85
C PRO A 82 -9.25 -6.50 -13.35
N ASP A 83 -8.62 -5.65 -12.55
CA ASP A 83 -8.50 -5.79 -11.10
C ASP A 83 -9.52 -4.94 -10.32
N ALA A 84 -10.46 -4.29 -11.01
CA ALA A 84 -11.50 -3.50 -10.35
C ALA A 84 -12.35 -4.37 -9.43
N LYS A 85 -12.73 -3.83 -8.27
CA LYS A 85 -13.70 -4.44 -7.35
C LYS A 85 -14.69 -3.39 -6.88
N VAL A 86 -15.91 -3.79 -6.56
CA VAL A 86 -16.87 -2.91 -5.89
C VAL A 86 -16.55 -2.89 -4.40
N PHE A 87 -16.19 -1.72 -3.88
CA PHE A 87 -15.84 -1.55 -2.46
C PHE A 87 -16.98 -0.94 -1.65
N MET A 88 -17.88 -0.18 -2.29
CA MET A 88 -18.97 0.50 -1.59
C MET A 88 -20.21 0.58 -2.46
N TRP A 89 -21.37 0.44 -1.83
CA TRP A 89 -22.67 0.70 -2.43
C TRP A 89 -23.66 1.09 -1.33
N ALA A 90 -24.70 1.85 -1.71
CA ALA A 90 -25.78 2.20 -0.80
C ALA A 90 -27.06 2.60 -1.57
N GLN A 91 -28.21 2.25 -1.00
CA GLN A 91 -29.52 2.68 -1.47
C GLN A 91 -29.94 3.94 -0.71
N ASP A 92 -30.45 4.94 -1.44
CA ASP A 92 -30.91 6.22 -0.86
C ASP A 92 -29.93 6.89 0.12
N GLN A 93 -28.63 6.78 -0.16
CA GLN A 93 -27.56 7.30 0.69
C GLN A 93 -26.40 7.85 -0.16
N TRP A 94 -25.52 8.60 0.50
CA TRP A 94 -24.27 9.06 -0.06
C TRP A 94 -23.19 7.98 0.05
N VAL A 95 -22.41 7.82 -1.01
CA VAL A 95 -21.18 7.01 -1.03
C VAL A 95 -20.01 7.88 -1.46
N ALA A 96 -18.84 7.65 -0.87
CA ALA A 96 -17.63 8.38 -1.16
C ALA A 96 -16.41 7.46 -1.24
N VAL A 97 -15.42 7.88 -2.03
CA VAL A 97 -14.07 7.28 -2.07
C VAL A 97 -13.02 8.37 -1.93
N ALA A 98 -12.03 8.10 -1.09
CA ALA A 98 -10.86 8.93 -0.91
C ALA A 98 -9.59 8.13 -1.26
N THR A 99 -8.61 8.79 -1.85
CA THR A 99 -7.33 8.21 -2.26
C THR A 99 -6.17 8.94 -1.59
N ALA A 100 -5.10 8.21 -1.32
CA ALA A 100 -3.84 8.74 -0.82
C ALA A 100 -2.98 9.26 -1.98
N GLU A 101 -2.48 10.48 -1.87
CA GLU A 101 -1.65 11.10 -2.90
C GLU A 101 -0.30 10.39 -3.02
N GLY A 102 0.05 10.02 -4.26
CA GLY A 102 1.29 9.30 -4.56
C GLY A 102 1.32 7.82 -4.13
N LEU A 103 0.21 7.28 -3.62
CA LEU A 103 0.09 5.86 -3.24
C LEU A 103 -1.08 5.18 -3.95
N THR A 104 -0.80 4.58 -5.10
CA THR A 104 -1.78 3.76 -5.81
C THR A 104 -2.18 2.56 -4.95
N GLY A 105 -3.49 2.35 -4.78
CA GLY A 105 -4.05 1.26 -3.97
C GLY A 105 -4.41 1.61 -2.52
N ALA A 106 -3.88 2.71 -1.97
CA ALA A 106 -4.30 3.23 -0.67
C ALA A 106 -5.53 4.13 -0.84
N ALA A 107 -6.71 3.55 -0.57
CA ALA A 107 -8.00 4.23 -0.67
C ALA A 107 -8.91 3.86 0.50
N GLY A 108 -9.77 4.81 0.88
CA GLY A 108 -10.82 4.65 1.88
C GLY A 108 -12.21 4.91 1.30
N PHE A 109 -13.22 4.25 1.87
CA PHE A 109 -14.59 4.28 1.39
C PHE A 109 -15.53 4.64 2.53
N GLY A 110 -16.56 5.42 2.21
CA GLY A 110 -17.51 5.89 3.20
C GLY A 110 -18.92 5.89 2.66
N ARG A 111 -19.88 5.64 3.56
CA ARG A 111 -21.31 5.87 3.30
C ARG A 111 -21.96 6.62 4.46
N GLY A 112 -22.96 7.43 4.15
CA GLY A 112 -23.67 8.23 5.15
C GLY A 112 -25.00 8.76 4.64
N GLY A 113 -25.82 9.25 5.57
CA GLY A 113 -27.06 9.96 5.25
C GLY A 113 -26.80 11.33 4.63
N THR A 114 -25.61 11.89 4.85
CA THR A 114 -25.17 13.16 4.25
C THR A 114 -23.85 13.01 3.48
N ALA A 115 -23.58 13.94 2.57
CA ALA A 115 -22.32 13.99 1.85
C ALA A 115 -21.12 14.15 2.82
N ASP A 116 -21.26 15.01 3.83
CA ASP A 116 -20.18 15.25 4.80
C ASP A 116 -19.83 14.01 5.62
N GLU A 117 -20.85 13.25 6.05
CA GLU A 117 -20.64 12.01 6.79
C GLU A 117 -19.92 10.96 5.94
N ALA A 118 -20.34 10.79 4.68
CA ALA A 118 -19.71 9.85 3.75
C ALA A 118 -18.24 10.24 3.47
N GLN A 119 -17.96 11.54 3.27
CA GLN A 119 -16.62 12.06 3.04
C GLN A 119 -15.69 11.86 4.24
N HIS A 120 -16.14 12.16 5.47
CA HIS A 120 -15.34 11.93 6.68
C HIS A 120 -15.00 10.47 6.87
N LYS A 121 -15.96 9.56 6.67
CA LYS A 121 -15.72 8.12 6.78
C LYS A 121 -14.71 7.63 5.74
N ALA A 122 -14.81 8.11 4.50
CA ALA A 122 -13.87 7.78 3.44
C ALA A 122 -12.45 8.28 3.75
N LEU A 123 -12.31 9.53 4.23
CA LEU A 123 -11.02 10.09 4.63
C LEU A 123 -10.41 9.35 5.83
N ALA A 124 -11.19 9.06 6.87
CA ALA A 124 -10.72 8.33 8.05
C ALA A 124 -10.29 6.88 7.70
N GLU A 125 -10.91 6.25 6.71
CA GLU A 125 -10.41 4.98 6.19
C GLU A 125 -9.16 5.15 5.32
N CYS A 126 -9.11 6.19 4.49
CA CYS A 126 -7.95 6.49 3.66
C CYS A 126 -6.72 6.74 4.53
N GLU A 127 -6.83 7.60 5.54
CA GLU A 127 -5.75 7.96 6.48
C GLU A 127 -5.08 6.73 7.09
N ARG A 128 -5.89 5.77 7.57
CA ARG A 128 -5.40 4.50 8.13
C ARG A 128 -4.56 3.69 7.15
N ARG A 129 -4.76 3.87 5.85
CA ARG A 129 -4.06 3.15 4.75
C ARG A 129 -3.04 4.01 4.02
N ALA A 130 -3.12 5.33 4.14
CA ALA A 130 -2.33 6.32 3.42
C ALA A 130 -0.92 6.45 3.99
N HIS A 131 -0.71 5.93 5.19
CA HIS A 131 0.62 5.85 5.76
C HIS A 131 1.27 7.24 5.89
N GLY A 132 0.47 8.21 6.34
CA GLY A 132 0.86 9.62 6.45
C GLY A 132 0.84 10.41 5.14
N ALA A 133 0.47 9.80 4.01
CA ALA A 133 0.20 10.55 2.79
C ALA A 133 -1.03 11.46 2.96
N PRO A 134 -1.08 12.60 2.25
CA PRO A 134 -2.29 13.39 2.11
C PRO A 134 -3.39 12.53 1.48
N CYS A 135 -4.60 12.61 2.03
CA CYS A 135 -5.78 11.96 1.46
C CYS A 135 -6.71 13.00 0.85
N ARG A 136 -7.34 12.68 -0.27
CA ARG A 136 -8.41 13.52 -0.84
C ARG A 136 -9.60 12.68 -1.24
N VAL A 137 -10.80 13.21 -1.06
CA VAL A 137 -12.02 12.61 -1.63
C VAL A 137 -11.99 12.84 -3.13
N GLU A 138 -12.00 11.77 -3.93
CA GLU A 138 -12.04 11.84 -5.39
C GLU A 138 -13.48 11.87 -5.92
N LEU A 139 -14.40 11.23 -5.20
CA LEU A 139 -15.79 11.13 -5.60
C LEU A 139 -16.69 11.02 -4.37
N CYS A 140 -17.79 11.78 -4.36
CA CYS A 140 -18.88 11.66 -3.40
C CYS A 140 -20.22 11.89 -4.10
N ILE A 141 -21.07 10.86 -4.11
CA ILE A 141 -22.34 10.86 -4.87
C ILE A 141 -23.48 10.29 -4.03
N HIS A 142 -24.67 10.83 -4.22
CA HIS A 142 -25.92 10.25 -3.74
C HIS A 142 -26.44 9.23 -4.76
N SER A 143 -27.14 8.20 -4.30
CA SER A 143 -27.83 7.24 -5.18
C SER A 143 -28.82 7.91 -6.15
N ALA A 144 -29.48 8.98 -5.69
CA ALA A 144 -30.28 9.88 -6.52
C ALA A 144 -29.43 10.88 -7.33
N GLY A 145 -28.17 10.60 -7.67
CA GLY A 145 -27.36 11.33 -8.66
C GLY A 145 -26.83 12.71 -8.25
N SER A 146 -27.18 13.21 -7.06
CA SER A 146 -26.57 14.43 -6.51
C SER A 146 -25.07 14.21 -6.29
N ARG A 147 -24.27 15.25 -6.49
CA ARG A 147 -22.81 15.25 -6.23
C ARG A 147 -22.47 16.28 -5.18
N ALA A 148 -21.48 15.97 -4.34
CA ALA A 148 -20.95 16.96 -3.39
C ALA A 148 -20.26 18.08 -4.18
N ARG A 149 -20.55 19.34 -3.83
CA ARG A 149 -19.92 20.52 -4.48
C ARG A 149 -18.48 20.74 -4.02
N GLN A 150 -18.20 20.40 -2.76
CA GLN A 150 -16.88 20.54 -2.15
C GLN A 150 -16.40 19.15 -1.73
N LEU A 151 -15.22 18.79 -2.22
CA LEU A 151 -14.53 17.56 -1.87
C LEU A 151 -13.48 17.86 -0.81
N ARG A 152 -13.51 17.09 0.27
CA ARG A 152 -12.62 17.28 1.41
C ARG A 152 -11.22 16.73 1.11
N LYS A 153 -10.22 17.35 1.74
CA LYS A 153 -8.83 16.92 1.75
C LYS A 153 -8.36 16.84 3.20
N LEU A 154 -7.56 15.83 3.49
CA LEU A 154 -6.80 15.69 4.72
C LEU A 154 -5.32 15.85 4.36
N GLU A 155 -4.65 16.84 4.94
CA GLU A 155 -3.22 17.00 4.73
C GLU A 155 -2.46 15.84 5.39
N GLY A 156 -1.39 15.38 4.73
CA GLY A 156 -0.53 14.33 5.26
C GLY A 156 0.43 14.88 6.31
N ASP A 157 1.21 13.98 6.92
CA ASP A 157 2.33 14.39 7.77
C ASP A 157 3.36 15.14 6.89
N PRO A 158 3.66 16.42 7.17
CA PRO A 158 4.57 17.21 6.35
C PRO A 158 5.98 16.61 6.26
N ALA A 159 6.46 15.92 7.30
CA ALA A 159 7.76 15.28 7.30
C ALA A 159 7.79 14.06 6.36
N LEU A 160 6.72 13.25 6.37
CA LEU A 160 6.59 12.10 5.46
C LEU A 160 6.41 12.53 4.00
N VAL A 161 5.62 13.59 3.77
CA VAL A 161 5.45 14.19 2.45
C VAL A 161 6.77 14.72 1.91
N ALA A 162 7.53 15.46 2.73
CA ALA A 162 8.84 15.98 2.35
C ALA A 162 9.83 14.85 2.04
N ALA A 163 9.85 13.79 2.86
CA ALA A 163 10.70 12.63 2.67
C ALA A 163 10.42 11.88 1.36
N ARG A 164 9.14 11.65 1.04
CA ARG A 164 8.74 11.03 -0.22
C ARG A 164 9.10 11.91 -1.42
N LYS A 165 8.89 13.22 -1.33
CA LYS A 165 9.29 14.17 -2.39
C LYS A 165 10.79 14.20 -2.60
N ALA A 166 11.57 14.05 -1.54
CA ALA A 166 13.03 14.00 -1.63
C ALA A 166 13.55 12.65 -2.18
N GLY A 167 12.68 11.64 -2.32
CA GLY A 167 13.02 10.36 -2.93
C GLY A 167 13.90 9.46 -2.06
N TYR A 168 13.89 9.65 -0.74
CA TYR A 168 14.71 8.81 0.13
C TYR A 168 14.20 7.36 0.17
N VAL A 169 15.13 6.42 0.30
CA VAL A 169 14.83 4.98 0.42
C VAL A 169 15.53 4.42 1.65
N ALA A 170 14.77 3.83 2.57
CA ALA A 170 15.29 2.99 3.63
C ALA A 170 15.55 1.57 3.12
N ALA A 171 16.56 0.91 3.66
CA ALA A 171 16.85 -0.50 3.42
C ALA A 171 17.46 -1.15 4.65
N ILE A 172 17.12 -2.43 4.87
CA ILE A 172 17.67 -3.28 5.93
C ILE A 172 18.38 -4.47 5.29
N ALA A 173 19.67 -4.60 5.61
CA ALA A 173 20.47 -5.78 5.34
C ALA A 173 20.63 -6.62 6.62
N TYR A 174 20.58 -7.93 6.47
CA TYR A 174 20.72 -8.87 7.58
C TYR A 174 21.62 -10.03 7.18
N SER A 175 22.46 -10.49 8.11
CA SER A 175 23.27 -11.71 7.99
C SER A 175 22.63 -12.82 8.81
N PRO A 176 22.04 -13.84 8.16
CA PRO A 176 21.46 -14.97 8.87
C PRO A 176 22.46 -15.72 9.75
N LYS A 177 23.74 -15.81 9.37
CA LYS A 177 24.73 -16.55 10.15
C LYS A 177 25.20 -15.79 11.39
N THR A 178 25.38 -14.48 11.29
CA THR A 178 25.99 -13.68 12.36
C THR A 178 24.98 -12.88 13.18
N GLY A 179 23.74 -12.74 12.69
CA GLY A 179 22.73 -11.86 13.29
C GLY A 179 23.00 -10.37 13.08
N LYS A 180 24.07 -9.98 12.37
CA LYS A 180 24.39 -8.57 12.11
C LYS A 180 23.33 -7.93 11.22
N ILE A 181 23.03 -6.67 11.53
CA ILE A 181 22.07 -5.83 10.80
C ILE A 181 22.82 -4.60 10.28
N GLY A 182 22.61 -4.26 9.01
CA GLY A 182 23.02 -3.00 8.41
C GLY A 182 21.81 -2.25 7.86
N SER A 183 21.89 -0.93 7.77
CA SER A 183 20.71 -0.12 7.49
C SER A 183 20.99 1.13 6.68
N THR A 184 19.94 1.77 6.18
CA THR A 184 20.01 3.11 5.59
C THR A 184 18.87 3.98 6.08
N ALA A 185 19.20 5.08 6.75
CA ALA A 185 18.22 6.03 7.24
C ALA A 185 18.64 7.44 6.78
N GLY A 186 17.87 8.07 5.90
CA GLY A 186 18.09 9.46 5.45
C GLY A 186 19.23 9.69 4.45
N ASN A 187 19.96 8.66 4.05
CA ASN A 187 21.21 8.83 3.28
C ASN A 187 21.14 8.39 1.81
N ALA A 188 20.12 7.63 1.41
CA ALA A 188 20.03 7.08 0.07
C ALA A 188 18.86 7.68 -0.71
N ARG A 189 19.13 8.16 -1.93
CA ARG A 189 18.12 8.73 -2.85
C ARG A 189 17.62 7.74 -3.89
N SER A 190 18.16 6.53 -3.88
CA SER A 190 17.75 5.45 -4.78
C SER A 190 17.77 4.10 -4.09
N LYS A 191 16.98 3.17 -4.61
CA LYS A 191 16.97 1.78 -4.14
C LYS A 191 18.36 1.14 -4.18
N LYS A 192 19.11 1.35 -5.27
CA LYS A 192 20.44 0.75 -5.44
C LYS A 192 21.43 1.25 -4.39
N GLU A 193 21.48 2.57 -4.19
CA GLU A 193 22.30 3.20 -3.18
C GLU A 193 21.92 2.74 -1.76
N ALA A 194 20.61 2.65 -1.46
CA ALA A 194 20.13 2.19 -0.17
C ALA A 194 20.59 0.75 0.13
N GLN A 195 20.55 -0.11 -0.87
CA GLN A 195 21.02 -1.50 -0.77
C GLN A 195 22.53 -1.58 -0.53
N GLU A 196 23.32 -0.80 -1.28
CA GLU A 196 24.79 -0.78 -1.16
C GLU A 196 25.24 -0.30 0.23
N ILE A 197 24.65 0.79 0.74
CA ILE A 197 25.00 1.32 2.06
C ILE A 197 24.56 0.34 3.16
N ALA A 198 23.37 -0.25 3.08
CA ALA A 198 22.90 -1.21 4.09
C ALA A 198 23.80 -2.45 4.15
N LEU A 199 24.19 -3.01 2.99
CA LEU A 199 25.14 -4.13 2.92
C LEU A 199 26.51 -3.75 3.48
N LYS A 200 27.02 -2.57 3.12
CA LYS A 200 28.29 -2.04 3.63
C LYS A 200 28.27 -1.89 5.16
N GLN A 201 27.18 -1.37 5.73
CA GLN A 201 27.04 -1.25 7.19
C GLN A 201 26.93 -2.60 7.89
N CYS A 202 26.26 -3.59 7.28
CA CYS A 202 26.13 -4.93 7.86
C CYS A 202 27.50 -5.63 7.99
N ALA A 203 28.38 -5.42 6.99
CA ALA A 203 29.76 -5.90 6.97
C ALA A 203 29.91 -7.41 7.23
N ALA A 204 28.92 -8.20 6.81
CA ALA A 204 28.94 -9.66 6.87
C ALA A 204 28.89 -10.26 5.45
N PRO A 205 29.70 -11.29 5.16
CA PRO A 205 29.83 -11.82 3.80
C PRO A 205 28.57 -12.54 3.31
N ASP A 206 27.71 -13.01 4.22
CA ASP A 206 26.42 -13.64 3.93
C ASP A 206 25.24 -12.66 4.04
N ALA A 207 25.51 -11.37 4.26
CA ALA A 207 24.46 -10.37 4.37
C ALA A 207 23.67 -10.24 3.07
N LYS A 208 22.35 -10.10 3.19
CA LYS A 208 21.45 -9.79 2.08
C LYS A 208 20.51 -8.66 2.48
N VAL A 209 20.05 -7.87 1.51
CA VAL A 209 18.98 -6.90 1.74
C VAL A 209 17.65 -7.62 1.68
N PHE A 210 16.89 -7.56 2.77
CA PHE A 210 15.60 -8.24 2.91
C PHE A 210 14.41 -7.28 2.76
N MET A 211 14.59 -6.01 3.10
CA MET A 211 13.51 -5.02 3.08
C MET A 211 14.05 -3.66 2.63
N TRP A 212 13.25 -2.94 1.84
CA TRP A 212 13.50 -1.55 1.48
C TRP A 212 12.18 -0.85 1.16
N GLY A 213 12.14 0.47 1.31
CA GLY A 213 10.95 1.25 0.99
C GLY A 213 11.13 2.74 1.28
N PRO A 214 10.21 3.59 0.81
CA PRO A 214 10.18 5.02 1.10
C PRO A 214 9.55 5.35 2.47
N GLU A 215 9.18 4.33 3.26
CA GLU A 215 8.48 4.46 4.55
C GLU A 215 9.30 3.83 5.69
N TRP A 216 8.65 3.49 6.81
CA TRP A 216 9.29 2.72 7.86
C TRP A 216 9.52 1.30 7.38
N VAL A 217 10.70 0.77 7.69
CA VAL A 217 11.02 -0.64 7.55
C VAL A 217 11.57 -1.14 8.87
N ALA A 218 11.14 -2.32 9.30
CA ALA A 218 11.57 -2.92 10.55
C ALA A 218 12.03 -4.36 10.34
N ILE A 219 12.90 -4.80 11.24
CA ILE A 219 13.34 -6.18 11.40
C ILE A 219 13.13 -6.60 12.86
N ALA A 220 12.53 -7.77 13.04
CA ALA A 220 12.45 -8.46 14.31
C ALA A 220 13.23 -9.78 14.23
N THR A 221 13.98 -10.09 15.28
CA THR A 221 14.82 -11.29 15.38
C THR A 221 14.25 -12.24 16.43
N VAL A 222 14.55 -13.53 16.27
CA VAL A 222 14.17 -14.58 17.21
C VAL A 222 15.32 -14.90 18.16
N ASP A 223 15.08 -14.85 19.47
CA ASP A 223 16.10 -15.08 20.49
C ASP A 223 16.72 -16.50 20.35
N GLY A 224 18.04 -16.57 20.40
CA GLY A 224 18.79 -17.83 20.33
C GLY A 224 18.78 -18.53 18.97
N ARG A 225 18.18 -17.93 17.93
CA ARG A 225 18.07 -18.52 16.59
C ARG A 225 18.54 -17.57 15.50
N PRO A 226 19.87 -17.36 15.38
CA PRO A 226 20.43 -16.61 14.26
C PRO A 226 19.93 -17.22 12.94
N GLY A 227 19.46 -16.35 12.04
CA GLY A 227 18.93 -16.74 10.74
C GLY A 227 17.43 -16.76 10.61
N ILE A 228 16.68 -16.59 11.70
CA ILE A 228 15.23 -16.36 11.65
C ILE A 228 14.95 -14.90 12.02
N ALA A 229 14.34 -14.18 11.08
CA ALA A 229 13.91 -12.81 11.26
C ALA A 229 12.63 -12.53 10.48
N GLY A 230 11.79 -11.66 11.03
CA GLY A 230 10.66 -11.04 10.35
C GLY A 230 11.02 -9.65 9.87
N PHE A 231 10.49 -9.26 8.71
CA PHE A 231 10.74 -7.98 8.05
C PHE A 231 9.42 -7.40 7.56
N ALA A 232 9.11 -6.16 7.93
CA ALA A 232 7.90 -5.53 7.45
C ALA A 232 8.09 -4.04 7.14
N PRO A 233 7.47 -3.52 6.08
CA PRO A 233 7.26 -2.09 5.94
C PRO A 233 6.10 -1.62 6.83
N GLY A 234 6.02 -0.32 7.08
CA GLY A 234 4.89 0.29 7.75
C GLY A 234 4.83 1.80 7.58
N ALA A 235 3.61 2.34 7.73
CA ALA A 235 3.34 3.77 7.79
C ALA A 235 4.06 4.51 8.90
N THR A 236 4.05 3.86 10.04
CA THR A 236 4.57 4.34 11.30
C THR A 236 5.54 3.30 11.80
N ARG A 237 6.40 3.73 12.70
CA ARG A 237 7.33 2.85 13.37
C ARG A 237 6.61 1.67 14.00
N GLU A 238 5.53 1.94 14.73
CA GLU A 238 4.75 0.94 15.49
C GLU A 238 4.10 -0.10 14.57
N ILE A 239 3.62 0.33 13.39
CA ILE A 239 3.02 -0.58 12.41
C ILE A 239 4.09 -1.50 11.80
N ALA A 240 5.25 -0.94 11.42
CA ALA A 240 6.36 -1.72 10.88
C ALA A 240 6.89 -2.72 11.92
N GLU A 241 7.11 -2.27 13.15
CA GLU A 241 7.59 -3.08 14.28
C GLU A 241 6.65 -4.24 14.60
N ARG A 242 5.34 -3.97 14.74
CA ARG A 242 4.33 -5.00 15.01
C ARG A 242 4.24 -6.04 13.90
N ALA A 243 4.25 -5.61 12.64
CA ALA A 243 4.19 -6.53 11.50
C ALA A 243 5.47 -7.38 11.36
N ALA A 244 6.64 -6.80 11.67
CA ALA A 244 7.90 -7.54 11.69
C ALA A 244 7.90 -8.60 12.81
N LEU A 245 7.39 -8.26 14.00
CA LEU A 245 7.21 -9.20 15.12
C LEU A 245 6.28 -10.35 14.74
N GLU A 246 5.09 -10.06 14.20
CA GLU A 246 4.13 -11.09 13.78
C GLU A 246 4.75 -12.08 12.78
N GLN A 247 5.53 -11.57 11.80
CA GLN A 247 6.24 -12.44 10.88
C GLN A 247 7.34 -13.25 11.56
N ALA A 248 8.12 -12.64 12.46
CA ALA A 248 9.17 -13.33 13.21
C ALA A 248 8.59 -14.46 14.08
N GLU A 249 7.47 -14.23 14.77
CA GLU A 249 6.78 -15.22 15.60
C GLU A 249 6.30 -16.42 14.78
N LYS A 250 5.71 -16.15 13.61
CA LYS A 250 5.27 -17.19 12.67
C LYS A 250 6.42 -18.08 12.21
N LEU A 251 7.60 -17.50 11.97
CA LEU A 251 8.80 -18.24 11.56
C LEU A 251 9.51 -18.90 12.76
N GLY A 252 9.46 -18.27 13.93
CA GLY A 252 10.13 -18.68 15.17
C GLY A 252 9.49 -19.88 15.85
N ARG A 253 8.25 -20.24 15.49
CA ARG A 253 7.46 -21.34 16.08
C ARG A 253 7.27 -21.18 17.60
N GLY A 254 6.89 -19.97 18.03
CA GLY A 254 6.63 -19.65 19.45
C GLY A 254 7.87 -19.28 20.26
N ALA A 255 9.04 -19.17 19.64
CA ALA A 255 10.22 -18.59 20.27
C ALA A 255 10.02 -17.07 20.52
N LYS A 256 10.68 -16.55 21.57
CA LYS A 256 10.62 -15.13 21.92
C LYS A 256 11.21 -14.28 20.79
N CYS A 257 10.44 -13.30 20.35
CA CYS A 257 10.81 -12.37 19.27
C CYS A 257 11.00 -10.97 19.83
N GLN A 258 11.89 -10.20 19.23
CA GLN A 258 12.12 -8.80 19.59
C GLN A 258 12.41 -7.96 18.34
N VAL A 259 11.99 -6.69 18.36
CA VAL A 259 12.36 -5.72 17.32
C VAL A 259 13.85 -5.40 17.49
N ALA A 260 14.64 -5.65 16.46
CA ALA A 260 16.06 -5.36 16.47
C ALA A 260 16.38 -3.98 15.86
N LEU A 261 15.61 -3.56 14.85
CA LEU A 261 15.77 -2.25 14.22
C LEU A 261 14.46 -1.82 13.52
N ALA A 262 14.14 -0.53 13.60
CA ALA A 262 13.14 0.12 12.79
C ALA A 262 13.66 1.48 12.33
N ILE A 263 13.59 1.77 11.03
CA ILE A 263 14.14 2.98 10.42
C ILE A 263 13.18 3.54 9.39
N HIS A 264 13.12 4.87 9.31
CA HIS A 264 12.38 5.59 8.28
C HIS A 264 13.31 6.03 7.14
N ALA A 265 12.80 6.08 5.91
CA ALA A 265 13.57 6.55 4.75
C ALA A 265 14.12 7.97 4.93
N ALA A 266 13.38 8.85 5.59
CA ALA A 266 13.80 10.22 5.92
C ALA A 266 14.94 10.32 6.97
N GLY A 267 15.29 9.22 7.63
CA GLY A 267 16.08 9.26 8.86
C GLY A 267 15.22 9.42 10.12
N ASP A 268 15.82 9.24 11.29
CA ASP A 268 15.17 9.57 12.56
C ASP A 268 15.14 11.10 12.73
N PRO A 269 13.96 11.73 12.89
CA PRO A 269 13.88 13.18 13.07
C PRO A 269 14.62 13.65 14.33
N LYS A 270 14.79 12.77 15.33
CA LYS A 270 15.56 13.08 16.56
C LYS A 270 17.07 13.00 16.40
N ALA A 271 17.57 12.29 15.38
CA ALA A 271 19.01 12.06 15.23
C ALA A 271 19.71 13.15 14.42
N ASN A 272 18.98 14.04 13.75
CA ASN A 272 19.58 15.02 12.86
C ASN A 272 18.96 16.43 12.97
N PRO A 273 19.14 17.16 14.09
CA PRO A 273 18.78 18.56 14.18
C PRO A 273 19.58 19.47 13.21
N ALA A 274 20.60 18.95 12.53
CA ALA A 274 21.48 19.70 11.64
C ALA A 274 21.03 19.78 10.17
N ALA A 275 20.06 18.96 9.74
CA ALA A 275 19.64 18.93 8.32
C ALA A 275 18.68 20.07 7.92
N GLY A 276 18.22 20.88 8.88
CA GLY A 276 17.43 22.09 8.66
C GLY A 276 18.25 23.37 8.52
N ALA A 277 19.58 23.31 8.62
CA ALA A 277 20.45 24.44 8.34
C ALA A 277 20.52 24.65 6.82
N GLU A 278 19.53 25.37 6.32
CA GLU A 278 19.62 26.35 5.25
C GLU A 278 21.04 26.50 4.70
N GLN A 279 21.27 25.97 3.48
CA GLN A 279 22.46 26.28 2.70
C GLN A 279 22.48 27.78 2.46
N LYS A 280 23.13 28.51 3.37
CA LYS A 280 23.41 29.93 3.22
C LYS A 280 24.21 30.07 1.92
N PRO A 281 23.78 30.91 0.97
CA PRO A 281 24.48 31.07 -0.31
C PRO A 281 25.89 31.58 -0.02
N THR A 282 26.88 30.72 -0.28
CA THR A 282 28.29 31.07 -0.22
C THR A 282 28.57 32.10 -1.30
N THR A 283 28.57 33.37 -0.91
CA THR A 283 29.15 34.46 -1.68
C THR A 283 30.64 34.17 -1.82
N SER A 284 31.06 33.79 -3.02
CA SER A 284 32.47 33.64 -3.36
C SER A 284 33.13 35.03 -3.34
N THR A 285 33.86 35.33 -2.27
CA THR A 285 34.79 36.46 -2.24
C THR A 285 35.99 36.11 -3.11
N VAL A 286 36.07 36.73 -4.29
CA VAL A 286 37.25 36.72 -5.16
C VAL A 286 38.29 37.63 -4.50
N SER A 287 39.34 37.04 -3.93
CA SER A 287 40.54 37.77 -3.51
C SER A 287 41.37 38.12 -4.74
N THR A 288 41.37 39.40 -5.11
CA THR A 288 42.31 39.96 -6.09
C THR A 288 43.67 40.15 -5.41
N THR A 289 44.66 39.34 -5.80
CA THR A 289 46.06 39.49 -5.39
C THR A 289 46.68 40.67 -6.14
N ALA A 290 47.23 41.63 -5.40
CA ALA A 290 47.98 42.77 -5.93
C ALA A 290 49.38 42.35 -6.43
N PRO A 291 49.90 42.93 -7.53
CA PRO A 291 51.32 42.80 -7.87
C PRO A 291 52.18 43.86 -7.16
N ALA A 292 53.38 43.43 -6.76
CA ALA A 292 54.42 44.17 -6.06
C ALA A 292 55.19 45.16 -6.99
N PRO A 293 56.01 46.08 -6.43
CA PRO A 293 56.52 47.24 -7.15
C PRO A 293 57.77 46.92 -7.98
N VAL A 294 57.94 47.64 -9.09
CA VAL A 294 59.18 47.66 -9.87
C VAL A 294 59.81 49.06 -9.73
N SER A 295 61.05 49.10 -9.28
CA SER A 295 62.02 50.20 -9.42
C SER A 295 63.38 49.52 -9.62
N PRO A 296 64.33 50.10 -10.40
CA PRO A 296 64.77 51.49 -10.35
C PRO A 296 64.35 52.36 -11.55
#